data_AF-A0A8X6T552-F1
#
_entry.id   AF-A0A8X6T552-F1
#
_cell.length_a   1.000
_cell.length_b   1.000
_cell.length_c   1.000
_cell.angle_alpha   90.00
_cell.angle_beta   90.00
_cell.angle_gamma   90.00
#
_symmetry.space_group_name_H-M   'P 1'
#
loop_
_entity.id
_entity.type
_entity.pdbx_description
1 polymer ?
#
loop_
_entity_poly.entity_id
_entity_poly.type
_entity_poly.pdbx_seq_one_letter_code
_entity_poly.pdbx_strand_id
1 'polypeptide(L)'
;MTKIRESDDDEVCSASSEVVNLSFDSLRAERWKQSQSHYFLTHLVIILPDVEAVEFCRTISLLEKQIKCNEQKVFNLKSIIAIEEDPNSDAIPEIAAEVLHLETSRMTLKVGRTSAESEQRCGRPQTARSAANVERVRNLAMADRRLTVREITEEVGVSKDSAHAILREDLNMSRVAAKFVPKLLSPEQKDLRFDVAQDLLDTANTDPGFLNTVITGDESWVYGYDPETKRQSSQWKHPDSPRPKKARQVRSKVKVMMTVFFDVHGIVHHEYAPGQTVTSE
;
A
#
# COMPACT_ATOMS: atom_id res chain seq x y z
N MET A 1 86.52 -38.49 13.94
CA MET A 1 87.13 -37.93 15.16
C MET A 1 86.83 -36.43 15.15
N THR A 2 85.87 -35.95 15.98
CA THR A 2 85.65 -34.52 16.33
C THR A 2 85.22 -33.56 15.18
N LYS A 3 84.34 -32.55 15.28
CA LYS A 3 83.15 -32.16 16.10
C LYS A 3 82.62 -30.82 15.52
N ILE A 4 81.48 -30.30 16.02
CA ILE A 4 80.93 -28.91 15.88
C ILE A 4 79.92 -28.74 14.71
N ARG A 5 79.11 -27.68 14.77
CA ARG A 5 77.72 -27.53 14.28
C ARG A 5 77.54 -26.38 13.26
N GLU A 6 76.26 -26.17 12.88
CA GLU A 6 75.53 -25.00 12.33
C GLU A 6 74.80 -25.42 11.03
N SER A 7 73.46 -25.62 10.96
CA SER A 7 72.28 -25.29 11.80
C SER A 7 71.99 -23.78 11.98
N ASP A 8 70.84 -23.20 11.57
CA ASP A 8 69.59 -23.73 10.96
C ASP A 8 68.94 -22.66 10.02
N ASP A 9 68.48 -22.99 8.79
CA ASP A 9 67.72 -22.03 7.92
C ASP A 9 66.86 -22.63 6.77
N ASP A 10 67.25 -23.74 6.12
CA ASP A 10 66.69 -24.15 4.80
C ASP A 10 65.25 -24.74 4.78
N GLU A 11 64.63 -25.08 5.92
CA GLU A 11 63.34 -25.82 5.95
C GLU A 11 62.09 -24.92 5.78
N VAL A 12 62.23 -23.59 5.85
CA VAL A 12 61.08 -22.65 5.85
C VAL A 12 60.57 -22.31 4.44
N CYS A 13 61.44 -22.34 3.43
CA CYS A 13 61.11 -21.85 2.08
C CYS A 13 60.30 -22.84 1.23
N SER A 14 60.48 -24.15 1.42
CA SER A 14 59.65 -25.18 0.76
C SER A 14 58.22 -25.12 1.26
N ALA A 15 58.04 -25.27 2.57
CA ALA A 15 56.75 -25.28 3.25
C ALA A 15 55.90 -24.04 2.95
N SER A 16 56.50 -22.85 2.90
CA SER A 16 55.78 -21.61 2.56
C SER A 16 55.18 -21.64 1.15
N SER A 17 55.89 -22.24 0.18
CA SER A 17 55.40 -22.36 -1.20
C SER A 17 54.32 -23.45 -1.34
N GLU A 18 54.44 -24.57 -0.62
CA GLU A 18 53.40 -25.61 -0.61
C GLU A 18 52.14 -25.13 0.09
N VAL A 19 52.24 -24.43 1.23
CA VAL A 19 51.09 -23.87 1.94
C VAL A 19 50.35 -22.84 1.09
N VAL A 20 51.05 -21.97 0.35
CA VAL A 20 50.40 -21.00 -0.55
C VAL A 20 49.72 -21.69 -1.74
N ASN A 21 50.33 -22.69 -2.36
CA ASN A 21 49.71 -23.40 -3.49
C ASN A 21 48.56 -24.31 -3.04
N LEU A 22 48.69 -25.02 -1.91
CA LEU A 22 47.59 -25.75 -1.26
C LEU A 22 46.45 -24.80 -0.89
N SER A 23 46.74 -23.59 -0.41
CA SER A 23 45.72 -22.57 -0.16
C SER A 23 45.03 -22.13 -1.45
N PHE A 24 45.78 -21.90 -2.55
CA PHE A 24 45.19 -21.43 -3.81
C PHE A 24 44.35 -22.50 -4.52
N ASP A 25 44.80 -23.76 -4.54
CA ASP A 25 44.02 -24.86 -5.11
C ASP A 25 42.90 -25.35 -4.17
N SER A 26 43.04 -25.23 -2.83
CA SER A 26 41.89 -25.41 -1.92
C SER A 26 40.86 -24.31 -2.16
N LEU A 27 41.25 -23.04 -2.28
CA LEU A 27 40.35 -21.95 -2.67
C LEU A 27 39.69 -22.19 -4.03
N ARG A 28 40.38 -22.80 -5.00
CA ARG A 28 39.82 -23.15 -6.31
C ARG A 28 38.83 -24.31 -6.23
N ALA A 29 39.14 -25.35 -5.46
CA ALA A 29 38.28 -26.49 -5.18
C ALA A 29 37.06 -26.08 -4.32
N GLU A 30 37.22 -25.13 -3.40
CA GLU A 30 36.17 -24.50 -2.61
C GLU A 30 35.27 -23.64 -3.48
N ARG A 31 35.80 -22.91 -4.47
CA ARG A 31 34.99 -22.15 -5.43
C ARG A 31 34.16 -23.07 -6.35
N TRP A 32 34.72 -24.22 -6.76
CA TRP A 32 33.96 -25.27 -7.43
C TRP A 32 32.93 -25.93 -6.52
N LYS A 33 33.26 -26.20 -5.24
CA LYS A 33 32.30 -26.69 -4.24
C LYS A 33 31.18 -25.68 -3.99
N GLN A 34 31.45 -24.37 -3.89
CA GLN A 34 30.41 -23.34 -3.75
C GLN A 34 29.47 -23.30 -4.96
N SER A 35 30.01 -23.43 -6.18
CA SER A 35 29.20 -23.51 -7.41
C SER A 35 28.36 -24.78 -7.52
N GLN A 36 28.84 -25.91 -6.98
CA GLN A 36 28.08 -27.17 -6.91
C GLN A 36 27.08 -27.20 -5.74
N SER A 37 27.44 -26.63 -4.58
CA SER A 37 26.56 -26.52 -3.41
C SER A 37 25.29 -25.74 -3.73
N HIS A 38 25.35 -24.68 -4.53
CA HIS A 38 24.13 -23.96 -4.94
C HIS A 38 23.17 -24.81 -5.78
N TYR A 39 23.65 -25.83 -6.51
CA TYR A 39 22.79 -26.78 -7.25
C TYR A 39 22.35 -28.00 -6.42
N PHE A 40 23.19 -28.49 -5.51
CA PHE A 40 22.82 -29.59 -4.61
C PHE A 40 21.88 -29.15 -3.47
N LEU A 41 22.07 -27.94 -2.90
CA LEU A 41 21.19 -27.39 -1.88
C LEU A 41 19.77 -27.11 -2.40
N THR A 42 19.59 -26.88 -3.70
CA THR A 42 18.26 -26.76 -4.32
C THR A 42 17.56 -28.10 -4.56
N HIS A 43 18.20 -29.25 -4.32
CA HIS A 43 17.62 -30.59 -4.55
C HIS A 43 17.68 -31.54 -3.34
N LEU A 44 18.53 -31.29 -2.33
CA LEU A 44 18.62 -32.13 -1.12
C LEU A 44 17.67 -31.69 0.03
N VAL A 45 16.60 -30.97 -0.28
CA VAL A 45 15.54 -30.57 0.68
C VAL A 45 14.26 -31.40 0.49
N ILE A 46 14.43 -32.69 0.16
CA ILE A 46 13.32 -33.62 -0.12
C ILE A 46 13.37 -34.88 0.76
N ILE A 47 14.53 -35.24 1.36
CA ILE A 47 14.71 -36.52 2.08
C ILE A 47 15.56 -36.39 3.37
N LEU A 48 15.38 -35.33 4.16
CA LEU A 48 15.84 -35.27 5.56
C LEU A 48 14.77 -34.63 6.45
N PRO A 49 14.49 -35.15 7.66
CA PRO A 49 13.47 -34.60 8.56
C PRO A 49 13.94 -33.28 9.21
N ASP A 50 12.98 -32.40 9.54
CA ASP A 50 13.18 -30.96 9.80
C ASP A 50 14.23 -30.56 10.85
N VAL A 51 14.62 -31.46 11.77
CA VAL A 51 15.48 -31.11 12.91
C VAL A 51 16.94 -30.86 12.48
N GLU A 52 17.51 -31.70 11.62
CA GLU A 52 18.92 -31.58 11.21
C GLU A 52 19.16 -30.41 10.24
N ALA A 53 18.16 -30.09 9.41
CA ALA A 53 18.22 -28.97 8.46
C ALA A 53 18.43 -27.62 9.17
N VAL A 54 17.81 -27.44 10.34
CA VAL A 54 17.93 -26.20 11.14
C VAL A 54 19.34 -26.03 11.72
N GLU A 55 19.98 -27.10 12.19
CA GLU A 55 21.36 -27.03 12.69
C GLU A 55 22.37 -26.84 11.56
N PHE A 56 22.16 -27.47 10.41
CA PHE A 56 22.98 -27.24 9.22
C PHE A 56 22.91 -25.77 8.74
N CYS A 57 21.72 -25.20 8.62
CA CYS A 57 21.53 -23.78 8.27
C CYS A 57 22.13 -22.82 9.32
N ARG A 58 22.01 -23.13 10.62
CA ARG A 58 22.68 -22.36 11.69
C ARG A 58 24.19 -22.39 11.54
N THR A 59 24.76 -23.55 11.23
CA THR A 59 26.21 -23.74 11.10
C THR A 59 26.76 -23.00 9.89
N ILE A 60 26.08 -23.05 8.74
CA ILE A 60 26.41 -22.21 7.56
C ILE A 60 26.34 -20.73 7.92
N SER A 61 25.24 -20.26 8.53
CA SER A 61 25.09 -18.84 8.88
C SER A 61 26.10 -18.35 9.93
N LEU A 62 26.64 -19.23 10.77
CA LEU A 62 27.76 -18.93 11.66
C LEU A 62 29.09 -18.87 10.90
N LEU A 63 29.35 -19.79 9.98
CA LEU A 63 30.55 -19.78 9.12
C LEU A 63 30.59 -18.55 8.21
N GLU A 64 29.48 -18.17 7.59
CA GLU A 64 29.37 -16.93 6.79
C GLU A 64 29.68 -15.68 7.62
N LYS A 65 29.15 -15.60 8.85
CA LYS A 65 29.46 -14.50 9.79
C LYS A 65 30.93 -14.51 10.21
N GLN A 66 31.53 -15.69 10.40
CA GLN A 66 32.94 -15.84 10.76
C GLN A 66 33.87 -15.46 9.61
N ILE A 67 33.54 -15.84 8.37
CA ILE A 67 34.25 -15.44 7.15
C ILE A 67 34.19 -13.92 7.00
N LYS A 68 32.98 -13.33 7.03
CA LYS A 68 32.79 -11.88 6.89
C LYS A 68 33.45 -11.06 8.01
N CYS A 69 33.49 -11.61 9.23
CA CYS A 69 34.25 -11.05 10.36
C CYS A 69 35.77 -11.11 10.13
N ASN A 70 36.29 -12.17 9.50
CA ASN A 70 37.70 -12.28 9.15
C ASN A 70 38.07 -11.42 7.94
N GLU A 71 37.22 -11.28 6.92
CA GLU A 71 37.38 -10.32 5.82
C GLU A 71 37.48 -8.89 6.37
N GLN A 72 36.59 -8.49 7.29
CA GLN A 72 36.64 -7.18 7.93
C GLN A 72 37.92 -6.99 8.77
N LYS A 73 38.43 -8.03 9.46
CA LYS A 73 39.72 -7.95 10.17
C LYS A 73 40.89 -7.78 9.19
N VAL A 74 40.89 -8.50 8.06
CA VAL A 74 41.92 -8.38 7.02
C VAL A 74 41.88 -7.00 6.36
N PHE A 75 40.69 -6.43 6.15
CA PHE A 75 40.52 -5.05 5.69
C PHE A 75 41.08 -4.05 6.71
N ASN A 76 40.64 -4.14 7.97
CA ASN A 76 41.07 -3.23 9.03
C ASN A 76 42.58 -3.30 9.29
N LEU A 77 43.19 -4.49 9.22
CA LEU A 77 44.65 -4.66 9.33
C LEU A 77 45.40 -4.00 8.17
N LYS A 78 44.91 -4.13 6.94
CA LYS A 78 45.49 -3.43 5.78
C LYS A 78 45.43 -1.91 5.91
N SER A 79 44.31 -1.37 6.39
CA SER A 79 44.19 0.08 6.62
C SER A 79 45.03 0.58 7.80
N ILE A 80 45.31 -0.25 8.81
CA ILE A 80 46.23 0.11 9.91
C ILE A 80 47.68 0.11 9.41
N ILE A 81 48.12 -0.91 8.67
CA ILE A 81 49.46 -0.98 8.07
C ILE A 81 49.70 0.22 7.14
N ALA A 82 48.71 0.60 6.33
CA ALA A 82 48.79 1.78 5.45
C ALA A 82 48.90 3.13 6.21
N ILE A 83 48.57 3.18 7.50
CA ILE A 83 48.77 4.38 8.35
C ILE A 83 50.14 4.37 9.02
N GLU A 84 50.72 3.19 9.30
CA GLU A 84 52.10 3.07 9.81
C GLU A 84 53.15 3.30 8.71
N GLU A 85 52.84 3.03 7.43
CA GLU A 85 53.76 3.25 6.31
C GLU A 85 53.87 4.71 5.83
N ASP A 86 52.81 5.52 5.89
CA ASP A 86 52.88 6.97 5.59
C ASP A 86 51.89 7.82 6.43
N PRO A 87 52.34 8.36 7.59
CA PRO A 87 51.47 9.02 8.57
C PRO A 87 51.01 10.44 8.18
N ASN A 88 51.32 10.92 6.97
CA ASN A 88 50.91 12.24 6.46
C ASN A 88 49.96 12.15 5.23
N SER A 89 49.44 10.96 4.91
CA SER A 89 48.55 10.74 3.77
C SER A 89 47.22 11.50 3.87
N ASP A 90 46.83 12.18 2.76
CA ASP A 90 45.56 12.91 2.63
C ASP A 90 44.30 12.04 2.84
N ALA A 91 44.43 10.71 2.82
CA ALA A 91 43.33 9.77 3.07
C ALA A 91 42.96 9.59 4.56
N ILE A 92 43.83 10.01 5.49
CA ILE A 92 43.65 9.80 6.94
C ILE A 92 42.31 10.37 7.47
N PRO A 93 41.82 11.56 7.06
CA PRO A 93 40.53 12.09 7.52
C PRO A 93 39.32 11.26 7.08
N GLU A 94 39.36 10.63 5.91
CA GLU A 94 38.27 9.81 5.39
C GLU A 94 38.21 8.46 6.13
N ILE A 95 39.37 7.82 6.34
CA ILE A 95 39.51 6.61 7.14
C ILE A 95 39.06 6.88 8.60
N ALA A 96 39.44 8.01 9.18
CA ALA A 96 39.02 8.40 10.53
C ALA A 96 37.49 8.59 10.65
N ALA A 97 36.84 9.12 9.62
CA ALA A 97 35.38 9.25 9.57
C ALA A 97 34.68 7.88 9.47
N GLU A 98 35.22 6.94 8.68
CA GLU A 98 34.69 5.57 8.57
C GLU A 98 34.84 4.81 9.90
N VAL A 99 36.00 4.89 10.55
CA VAL A 99 36.23 4.32 11.90
C VAL A 99 35.26 4.90 12.93
N LEU A 100 35.06 6.22 12.94
CA LEU A 100 34.11 6.88 13.85
C LEU A 100 32.66 6.42 13.61
N HIS A 101 32.27 6.16 12.36
CA HIS A 101 30.96 5.63 12.02
C HIS A 101 30.77 4.18 12.50
N LEU A 102 31.79 3.34 12.35
CA LEU A 102 31.80 1.96 12.84
C LEU A 102 31.77 1.89 14.38
N GLU A 103 32.51 2.76 15.07
CA GLU A 103 32.46 2.87 16.53
C GLU A 103 31.09 3.34 17.05
N THR A 104 30.51 4.35 16.40
CA THR A 104 29.15 4.83 16.72
C THR A 104 28.12 3.71 16.56
N SER A 105 28.20 2.96 15.45
CA SER A 105 27.32 1.81 15.18
C SER A 105 27.48 0.70 16.22
N ARG A 106 28.74 0.41 16.63
CA ARG A 106 29.05 -0.55 17.70
C ARG A 106 28.45 -0.12 19.05
N MET A 107 28.42 1.18 19.35
CA MET A 107 27.80 1.69 20.57
C MET A 107 26.27 1.60 20.51
N THR A 108 25.62 1.92 19.38
CA THR A 108 24.15 1.75 19.26
C THR A 108 23.71 0.29 19.38
N LEU A 109 24.51 -0.66 18.88
CA LEU A 109 24.27 -2.10 19.07
C LEU A 109 24.41 -2.54 20.53
N LYS A 110 25.38 -2.00 21.29
CA LYS A 110 25.51 -2.24 22.74
C LYS A 110 24.34 -1.70 23.56
N VAL A 111 23.65 -0.67 23.06
CA VAL A 111 22.41 -0.12 23.65
C VAL A 111 21.17 -0.95 23.27
N GLY A 112 21.34 -2.04 22.50
CA GLY A 112 20.27 -2.98 22.16
C GLY A 112 19.46 -2.61 20.92
N ARG A 113 19.86 -1.59 20.15
CA ARG A 113 19.20 -1.22 18.90
C ARG A 113 19.52 -2.27 17.82
N THR A 114 18.53 -3.07 17.44
CA THR A 114 18.67 -4.17 16.46
C THR A 114 18.29 -3.79 15.02
N SER A 115 17.63 -2.64 14.79
CA SER A 115 17.29 -2.18 13.43
C SER A 115 18.44 -1.40 12.79
N ALA A 116 18.79 -1.79 11.57
CA ALA A 116 19.72 -1.09 10.69
C ALA A 116 19.08 0.12 9.96
N GLU A 117 17.77 0.35 10.12
CA GLU A 117 17.09 1.50 9.53
C GLU A 117 17.46 2.80 10.27
N SER A 118 17.67 3.88 9.52
CA SER A 118 17.95 5.19 10.08
C SER A 118 16.76 5.70 10.90
N GLU A 119 17.04 6.30 12.06
CA GLU A 119 16.01 6.93 12.88
C GLU A 119 15.23 8.01 12.11
N GLN A 120 13.97 8.21 12.52
CA GLN A 120 13.02 9.08 11.85
C GLN A 120 13.48 10.54 11.98
N ARG A 121 14.23 11.01 10.97
CA ARG A 121 14.89 12.31 10.96
C ARG A 121 13.89 13.44 11.22
N CYS A 122 14.22 14.35 12.13
CA CYS A 122 13.47 15.59 12.33
C CYS A 122 13.52 16.44 11.07
N GLY A 123 12.51 16.29 10.21
CA GLY A 123 12.33 17.10 9.02
C GLY A 123 11.98 18.56 9.34
N ARG A 124 11.95 19.41 8.32
CA ARG A 124 11.51 20.81 8.45
C ARG A 124 10.11 20.86 9.10
N PRO A 125 9.89 21.64 10.18
CA PRO A 125 8.58 21.74 10.81
C PRO A 125 7.49 22.13 9.81
N GLN A 126 6.41 21.34 9.75
CA GLN A 126 5.24 21.64 8.91
C GLN A 126 4.39 22.74 9.56
N THR A 127 4.84 23.99 9.44
CA THR A 127 4.13 25.18 9.96
C THR A 127 2.66 25.25 9.54
N ALA A 128 2.35 24.78 8.32
CA ALA A 128 0.98 24.71 7.80
C ALA A 128 0.11 23.64 8.48
N ARG A 129 0.65 22.46 8.81
CA ARG A 129 -0.07 21.33 9.48
C ARG A 129 0.18 21.33 11.00
N SER A 130 0.30 22.50 11.61
CA SER A 130 0.36 22.64 13.06
C SER A 130 -0.98 22.21 13.69
N ALA A 131 -0.94 21.68 14.92
CA ALA A 131 -2.15 21.27 15.64
C ALA A 131 -3.19 22.41 15.76
N ALA A 132 -2.74 23.66 15.91
CA ALA A 132 -3.59 24.85 15.91
C ALA A 132 -4.31 25.05 14.55
N ASN A 133 -3.63 24.84 13.43
CA ASN A 133 -4.26 24.93 12.10
C ASN A 133 -5.21 23.76 11.84
N VAL A 134 -4.85 22.54 12.25
CA VAL A 134 -5.74 21.36 12.18
C VAL A 134 -7.03 21.62 12.95
N GLU A 135 -6.95 22.21 14.14
CA GLU A 135 -8.12 22.54 14.96
C GLU A 135 -8.93 23.71 14.38
N ARG A 136 -8.29 24.76 13.82
CA ARG A 136 -9.01 25.83 13.10
C ARG A 136 -9.77 25.29 11.88
N VAL A 137 -9.17 24.42 11.09
CA VAL A 137 -9.84 23.74 9.94
C VAL A 137 -10.97 22.83 10.42
N ARG A 138 -10.79 22.08 11.52
CA ARG A 138 -11.84 21.24 12.13
C ARG A 138 -13.06 22.07 12.49
N ASN A 139 -12.88 23.20 13.19
CA ASN A 139 -13.99 24.04 13.64
C ASN A 139 -14.72 24.70 12.46
N LEU A 140 -14.00 25.21 11.46
CA LEU A 140 -14.62 25.73 10.22
C LEU A 140 -15.45 24.66 9.50
N ALA A 141 -14.87 23.47 9.26
CA ALA A 141 -15.55 22.39 8.56
C ALA A 141 -16.72 21.78 9.33
N MET A 142 -16.74 21.90 10.67
CA MET A 142 -17.87 21.48 11.50
C MET A 142 -18.97 22.55 11.58
N ALA A 143 -18.63 23.84 11.51
CA ALA A 143 -19.58 24.96 11.47
C ALA A 143 -20.32 25.03 10.12
N ASP A 144 -19.61 24.94 8.99
CA ASP A 144 -20.20 24.67 7.68
C ASP A 144 -19.44 23.61 6.89
N ARG A 145 -20.12 22.47 6.68
CA ARG A 145 -19.63 21.32 5.91
C ARG A 145 -19.60 21.56 4.40
N ARG A 146 -20.10 22.69 3.90
CA ARG A 146 -20.13 23.04 2.48
C ARG A 146 -18.93 23.87 2.02
N LEU A 147 -18.24 24.57 2.93
CA LEU A 147 -17.05 25.39 2.66
C LEU A 147 -16.11 24.73 1.65
N THR A 148 -15.65 25.51 0.66
CA THR A 148 -14.63 25.08 -0.28
C THR A 148 -13.25 25.13 0.38
N VAL A 149 -12.31 24.38 -0.16
CA VAL A 149 -10.92 24.41 0.31
C VAL A 149 -10.29 25.80 0.13
N ARG A 150 -10.80 26.63 -0.80
CA ARG A 150 -10.33 28.02 -0.98
C ARG A 150 -10.73 28.90 0.21
N GLU A 151 -11.99 28.87 0.61
CA GLU A 151 -12.46 29.65 1.79
C GLU A 151 -11.73 29.19 3.06
N ILE A 152 -11.48 27.88 3.21
CA ILE A 152 -10.67 27.33 4.32
C ILE A 152 -9.21 27.82 4.27
N THR A 153 -8.59 27.95 3.08
CA THR A 153 -7.24 28.55 2.98
C THR A 153 -7.21 30.04 3.27
N GLU A 154 -8.26 30.77 2.87
CA GLU A 154 -8.39 32.22 3.07
C GLU A 154 -8.54 32.55 4.56
N GLU A 155 -9.34 31.78 5.31
CA GLU A 155 -9.54 31.94 6.76
C GLU A 155 -8.36 31.46 7.63
N VAL A 156 -7.71 30.34 7.27
CA VAL A 156 -6.66 29.74 8.10
C VAL A 156 -5.25 30.23 7.73
N GLY A 157 -5.05 30.78 6.52
CA GLY A 157 -3.77 31.29 6.06
C GLY A 157 -2.76 30.21 5.64
N VAL A 158 -3.26 29.06 5.14
CA VAL A 158 -2.46 27.90 4.73
C VAL A 158 -2.54 27.66 3.23
N SER A 159 -1.60 26.89 2.67
CA SER A 159 -1.67 26.50 1.26
C SER A 159 -2.85 25.56 0.98
N LYS A 160 -3.37 25.57 -0.25
CA LYS A 160 -4.48 24.70 -0.69
C LYS A 160 -4.19 23.22 -0.50
N ASP A 161 -2.95 22.81 -0.76
CA ASP A 161 -2.55 21.40 -0.63
C ASP A 161 -2.38 21.02 0.85
N SER A 162 -1.93 21.96 1.70
CA SER A 162 -1.95 21.79 3.15
C SER A 162 -3.38 21.67 3.69
N ALA A 163 -4.32 22.50 3.24
CA ALA A 163 -5.73 22.40 3.64
C ALA A 163 -6.39 21.09 3.15
N HIS A 164 -6.07 20.65 1.93
CA HIS A 164 -6.50 19.33 1.43
C HIS A 164 -5.94 18.18 2.29
N ALA A 165 -4.66 18.23 2.66
CA ALA A 165 -4.03 17.22 3.50
C ALA A 165 -4.62 17.21 4.93
N ILE A 166 -4.83 18.38 5.55
CA ILE A 166 -5.50 18.47 6.86
C ILE A 166 -6.89 17.84 6.80
N LEU A 167 -7.70 18.21 5.79
CA LEU A 167 -9.05 17.65 5.65
C LEU A 167 -9.02 16.13 5.43
N ARG A 168 -8.12 15.60 4.59
CA ARG A 168 -8.15 14.19 4.17
C ARG A 168 -7.37 13.25 5.09
N GLU A 169 -6.27 13.69 5.68
CA GLU A 169 -5.33 12.86 6.45
C GLU A 169 -5.48 13.14 7.96
N ASP A 170 -5.37 14.41 8.39
CA ASP A 170 -5.41 14.76 9.81
C ASP A 170 -6.82 14.73 10.41
N LEU A 171 -7.85 14.96 9.58
CA LEU A 171 -9.27 14.96 9.96
C LEU A 171 -10.07 13.79 9.35
N ASN A 172 -9.46 12.99 8.47
CA ASN A 172 -10.07 11.86 7.76
C ASN A 172 -11.44 12.16 7.08
N MET A 173 -11.64 13.40 6.63
CA MET A 173 -12.87 13.85 5.98
C MET A 173 -12.84 13.60 4.46
N SER A 174 -14.00 13.32 3.88
CA SER A 174 -14.17 13.20 2.43
C SER A 174 -15.32 14.08 1.93
N ARG A 175 -15.11 14.79 0.81
CA ARG A 175 -16.13 15.66 0.20
C ARG A 175 -17.04 14.83 -0.72
N VAL A 176 -18.10 14.28 -0.15
CA VAL A 176 -19.13 13.53 -0.89
C VAL A 176 -20.21 14.47 -1.47
N ALA A 177 -20.77 14.09 -2.62
CA ALA A 177 -21.98 14.73 -3.14
C ALA A 177 -23.23 14.21 -2.41
N ALA A 178 -24.23 15.08 -2.19
CA ALA A 178 -25.51 14.66 -1.66
C ALA A 178 -26.22 13.71 -2.65
N LYS A 179 -26.84 12.64 -2.13
CA LYS A 179 -27.71 11.77 -2.92
C LYS A 179 -29.05 12.48 -3.14
N PHE A 180 -29.56 12.48 -4.37
CA PHE A 180 -30.95 12.84 -4.63
C PHE A 180 -31.87 11.77 -4.03
N VAL A 181 -32.86 12.19 -3.25
CA VAL A 181 -33.89 11.32 -2.66
C VAL A 181 -35.27 11.82 -3.10
N PRO A 182 -36.28 10.94 -3.32
CA PRO A 182 -37.58 11.38 -3.85
C PRO A 182 -38.33 12.36 -2.95
N LYS A 183 -38.20 12.22 -1.62
CA LYS A 183 -38.85 13.07 -0.61
C LYS A 183 -38.01 13.07 0.68
N LEU A 184 -38.01 14.19 1.41
CA LEU A 184 -37.58 14.22 2.80
C LEU A 184 -38.74 13.78 3.70
N LEU A 185 -38.56 12.69 4.43
CA LEU A 185 -39.56 12.13 5.34
C LEU A 185 -39.49 12.81 6.71
N SER A 186 -40.66 13.09 7.31
CA SER A 186 -40.76 13.45 8.72
C SER A 186 -40.38 12.26 9.63
N PRO A 187 -40.20 12.44 10.95
CA PRO A 187 -39.94 11.33 11.87
C PRO A 187 -41.02 10.25 11.78
N GLU A 188 -42.28 10.65 11.88
CA GLU A 188 -43.46 9.77 11.90
C GLU A 188 -43.60 8.99 10.57
N GLN A 189 -43.18 9.58 9.45
CA GLN A 189 -43.13 8.92 8.14
C GLN A 189 -41.95 7.94 7.97
N LYS A 190 -40.98 7.93 8.90
CA LYS A 190 -39.93 6.89 8.98
C LYS A 190 -40.37 5.79 9.92
N ASP A 191 -40.95 6.15 11.06
CA ASP A 191 -41.39 5.21 12.09
C ASP A 191 -42.48 4.28 11.53
N LEU A 192 -43.55 4.84 10.94
CA LEU A 192 -44.58 4.06 10.22
C LEU A 192 -44.02 3.20 9.07
N ARG A 193 -42.92 3.63 8.44
CA ARG A 193 -42.24 2.88 7.38
C ARG A 193 -41.28 1.81 7.91
N PHE A 194 -40.83 1.93 9.16
CA PHE A 194 -40.06 0.93 9.86
C PHE A 194 -41.00 -0.18 10.34
N ASP A 195 -42.09 0.20 11.01
CA ASP A 195 -43.12 -0.72 11.51
C ASP A 195 -43.67 -1.61 10.38
N VAL A 196 -44.16 -1.00 9.29
CA VAL A 196 -44.66 -1.75 8.11
C VAL A 196 -43.58 -2.61 7.45
N ALA A 197 -42.30 -2.18 7.47
CA ALA A 197 -41.21 -2.99 6.92
C ALA A 197 -40.84 -4.17 7.83
N GLN A 198 -41.00 -4.02 9.14
CA GLN A 198 -40.80 -5.08 10.13
C GLN A 198 -41.93 -6.12 10.05
N ASP A 199 -43.20 -5.68 10.02
CA ASP A 199 -44.37 -6.55 9.84
C ASP A 199 -44.25 -7.40 8.55
N LEU A 200 -43.85 -6.78 7.43
CA LEU A 200 -43.65 -7.48 6.16
C LEU A 200 -42.46 -8.47 6.20
N LEU A 201 -41.38 -8.12 6.91
CA LEU A 201 -40.22 -8.99 7.10
C LEU A 201 -40.57 -10.20 7.97
N ASP A 202 -41.28 -10.00 9.07
CA ASP A 202 -41.67 -11.08 9.98
C ASP A 202 -42.75 -11.98 9.36
N THR A 203 -43.63 -11.42 8.52
CA THR A 203 -44.54 -12.20 7.66
C THR A 203 -43.75 -13.09 6.69
N ALA A 204 -42.78 -12.52 5.96
CA ALA A 204 -41.93 -13.27 5.02
C ALA A 204 -41.01 -14.31 5.68
N ASN A 205 -40.63 -14.10 6.94
CA ASN A 205 -39.89 -15.08 7.75
C ASN A 205 -40.79 -16.22 8.26
N THR A 206 -42.08 -15.94 8.49
CA THR A 206 -43.06 -16.90 9.03
C THR A 206 -43.67 -17.78 7.94
N ASP A 207 -43.97 -17.21 6.77
CA ASP A 207 -44.47 -17.93 5.60
C ASP A 207 -43.50 -17.81 4.41
N PRO A 208 -42.70 -18.85 4.12
CA PRO A 208 -41.84 -18.92 2.93
C PRO A 208 -42.62 -18.83 1.60
N GLY A 209 -43.93 -19.07 1.62
CA GLY A 209 -44.83 -18.91 0.48
C GLY A 209 -45.29 -17.46 0.24
N PHE A 210 -45.16 -16.57 1.21
CA PHE A 210 -45.79 -15.24 1.24
C PHE A 210 -45.55 -14.44 -0.05
N LEU A 211 -44.30 -14.31 -0.46
CA LEU A 211 -43.92 -13.54 -1.65
C LEU A 211 -44.54 -14.09 -2.95
N ASN A 212 -44.84 -15.39 -3.02
CA ASN A 212 -45.50 -15.99 -4.19
C ASN A 212 -46.99 -15.61 -4.30
N THR A 213 -47.57 -15.02 -3.25
CA THR A 213 -48.96 -14.52 -3.24
C THR A 213 -49.06 -13.03 -3.56
N VAL A 214 -47.93 -12.32 -3.63
CA VAL A 214 -47.89 -10.87 -3.82
C VAL A 214 -47.93 -10.52 -5.31
N ILE A 215 -49.07 -9.99 -5.75
CA ILE A 215 -49.17 -9.20 -6.99
C ILE A 215 -48.94 -7.74 -6.61
N THR A 216 -48.03 -7.06 -7.31
CA THR A 216 -47.74 -5.62 -7.13
C THR A 216 -47.88 -4.88 -8.46
N GLY A 217 -47.99 -3.56 -8.43
CA GLY A 217 -48.05 -2.75 -9.65
C GLY A 217 -47.73 -1.28 -9.44
N ASP A 218 -47.39 -0.59 -10.52
CA ASP A 218 -47.01 0.83 -10.54
C ASP A 218 -47.34 1.48 -11.90
N GLU A 219 -47.39 2.81 -11.93
CA GLU A 219 -47.75 3.61 -13.10
C GLU A 219 -46.57 4.47 -13.59
N SER A 220 -46.18 4.30 -14.84
CA SER A 220 -45.00 4.98 -15.40
C SER A 220 -45.28 5.70 -16.72
N TRP A 221 -44.70 6.89 -16.86
CA TRP A 221 -44.80 7.66 -18.11
C TRP A 221 -43.76 7.18 -19.12
N VAL A 222 -44.21 6.43 -20.12
CA VAL A 222 -43.40 6.02 -21.28
C VAL A 222 -43.38 7.16 -22.30
N TYR A 223 -42.19 7.64 -22.66
CA TYR A 223 -42.01 8.74 -23.62
C TYR A 223 -41.64 8.20 -25.00
N GLY A 224 -42.21 8.77 -26.07
CA GLY A 224 -41.96 8.33 -27.46
C GLY A 224 -40.51 8.47 -27.94
N TYR A 225 -39.66 9.15 -27.18
CA TYR A 225 -38.21 8.94 -27.13
C TYR A 225 -37.68 9.37 -25.76
N ASP A 226 -36.66 8.69 -25.23
CA ASP A 226 -35.89 9.18 -24.08
C ASP A 226 -34.61 9.89 -24.58
N PRO A 227 -34.39 11.17 -24.26
CA PRO A 227 -33.19 11.88 -24.67
C PRO A 227 -31.97 11.40 -23.86
N GLU A 228 -31.23 10.45 -24.44
CA GLU A 228 -29.99 9.85 -23.93
C GLU A 228 -29.16 10.85 -23.08
N THR A 229 -28.92 10.48 -21.83
CA THR A 229 -28.39 11.37 -20.79
C THR A 229 -26.95 11.81 -21.04
N LYS A 230 -26.51 12.88 -20.35
CA LYS A 230 -25.12 13.37 -20.36
C LYS A 230 -24.06 12.29 -20.05
N ARG A 231 -24.42 11.21 -19.34
CA ARG A 231 -23.50 10.11 -19.00
C ARG A 231 -23.46 9.04 -20.08
N GLN A 232 -24.61 8.69 -20.69
CA GLN A 232 -24.65 7.79 -21.83
C GLN A 232 -23.97 8.44 -23.04
N SER A 233 -24.25 9.72 -23.31
CA SER A 233 -23.62 10.52 -24.37
C SER A 233 -22.16 10.92 -24.08
N SER A 234 -21.45 10.20 -23.20
CA SER A 234 -20.04 10.45 -22.90
C SER A 234 -19.17 9.56 -23.78
N GLN A 235 -18.46 10.19 -24.72
CA GLN A 235 -17.54 9.53 -25.63
C GLN A 235 -16.10 9.98 -25.39
N TRP A 236 -15.16 9.06 -25.57
CA TRP A 236 -13.73 9.38 -25.62
C TRP A 236 -13.44 10.29 -26.83
N LYS A 237 -12.43 11.16 -26.70
CA LYS A 237 -12.02 12.09 -27.76
C LYS A 237 -10.50 12.26 -27.78
N HIS A 238 -9.91 12.49 -28.96
CA HIS A 238 -8.51 12.91 -29.07
C HIS A 238 -8.32 14.32 -28.46
N PRO A 239 -7.16 14.71 -27.91
CA PRO A 239 -6.93 16.07 -27.41
C PRO A 239 -7.37 17.17 -28.38
N ASP A 240 -7.01 17.06 -29.66
CA ASP A 240 -7.26 18.07 -30.70
C ASP A 240 -8.68 18.04 -31.28
N SER A 241 -9.45 16.96 -31.08
CA SER A 241 -10.78 16.87 -31.68
C SER A 241 -11.76 17.83 -30.98
N PRO A 242 -12.69 18.48 -31.71
CA PRO A 242 -13.65 19.40 -31.11
C PRO A 242 -14.53 18.68 -30.09
N ARG A 243 -14.96 19.38 -29.04
CA ARG A 243 -15.89 18.82 -28.05
C ARG A 243 -17.20 18.40 -28.74
N PRO A 244 -17.66 17.14 -28.59
CA PRO A 244 -18.93 16.70 -29.13
C PRO A 244 -20.08 17.62 -28.70
N LYS A 245 -20.92 18.02 -29.65
CA LYS A 245 -22.07 18.91 -29.43
C LYS A 245 -23.35 18.11 -29.63
N LYS A 246 -24.09 17.86 -28.54
CA LYS A 246 -25.47 17.35 -28.59
C LYS A 246 -26.43 18.50 -28.37
N ALA A 247 -27.44 18.64 -29.24
CA ALA A 247 -28.51 19.62 -29.03
C ALA A 247 -29.30 19.27 -27.76
N ARG A 248 -29.77 20.27 -27.01
CA ARG A 248 -30.61 20.04 -25.82
C ARG A 248 -32.00 19.58 -26.26
N GLN A 249 -32.16 18.27 -26.42
CA GLN A 249 -33.46 17.64 -26.58
C GLN A 249 -34.27 17.82 -25.28
N VAL A 250 -35.52 18.28 -25.43
CA VAL A 250 -36.54 18.15 -24.38
C VAL A 250 -37.09 16.72 -24.47
N ARG A 251 -37.69 16.17 -23.39
CA ARG A 251 -38.47 14.93 -23.49
C ARG A 251 -39.60 15.10 -24.52
N SER A 252 -40.00 14.01 -25.18
CA SER A 252 -41.09 14.04 -26.15
C SER A 252 -42.38 14.61 -25.52
N LYS A 253 -43.14 15.38 -26.30
CA LYS A 253 -44.52 15.73 -25.95
C LYS A 253 -45.44 14.50 -25.99
N VAL A 254 -45.09 13.51 -26.81
CA VAL A 254 -45.78 12.21 -26.85
C VAL A 254 -45.30 11.39 -25.66
N LYS A 255 -46.19 11.21 -24.70
CA LYS A 255 -46.05 10.30 -23.56
C LYS A 255 -47.35 9.51 -23.38
N VAL A 256 -47.22 8.27 -22.94
CA VAL A 256 -48.31 7.34 -22.64
C VAL A 256 -48.14 6.94 -21.17
N MET A 257 -49.23 6.86 -20.42
CA MET A 257 -49.19 6.27 -19.09
C MET A 257 -49.29 4.75 -19.25
N MET A 258 -48.35 4.02 -18.68
CA MET A 258 -48.29 2.57 -18.70
C MET A 258 -48.45 2.07 -17.27
N THR A 259 -49.52 1.33 -17.03
CA THR A 259 -49.83 0.71 -15.73
C THR A 259 -49.53 -0.78 -15.85
N VAL A 260 -48.70 -1.33 -14.95
CA VAL A 260 -48.25 -2.73 -15.01
C VAL A 260 -48.42 -3.39 -13.65
N PHE A 261 -49.02 -4.58 -13.65
CA PHE A 261 -49.08 -5.48 -12.51
C PHE A 261 -48.25 -6.74 -12.76
N PHE A 262 -47.48 -7.17 -11.78
CA PHE A 262 -46.59 -8.33 -11.86
C PHE A 262 -46.48 -9.06 -10.52
N ASP A 263 -46.12 -10.33 -10.58
CA ASP A 263 -45.88 -11.23 -9.45
C ASP A 263 -44.48 -11.88 -9.57
N VAL A 264 -44.25 -12.98 -8.84
CA VAL A 264 -43.01 -13.76 -8.92
C VAL A 264 -42.83 -14.57 -10.22
N HIS A 265 -43.89 -14.70 -11.02
CA HIS A 265 -43.91 -15.48 -12.26
C HIS A 265 -43.83 -14.59 -13.52
N GLY A 266 -44.32 -13.35 -13.47
CA GLY A 266 -44.14 -12.37 -14.53
C GLY A 266 -45.17 -11.24 -14.52
N ILE A 267 -45.41 -10.65 -15.69
CA ILE A 267 -46.44 -9.62 -15.88
C ILE A 267 -47.81 -10.31 -15.86
N VAL A 268 -48.62 -9.98 -14.85
CA VAL A 268 -50.01 -10.44 -14.68
C VAL A 268 -50.94 -9.61 -15.57
N HIS A 269 -50.72 -8.30 -15.65
CA HIS A 269 -51.51 -7.38 -16.47
C HIS A 269 -50.68 -6.16 -16.88
N HIS A 270 -50.98 -5.57 -18.04
CA HIS A 270 -50.48 -4.25 -18.40
C HIS A 270 -51.46 -3.51 -19.30
N GLU A 271 -51.56 -2.19 -19.11
CA GLU A 271 -52.38 -1.29 -19.91
C GLU A 271 -51.57 -0.05 -20.35
N TYR A 272 -51.96 0.52 -21.48
CA TYR A 272 -51.43 1.79 -22.01
C TYR A 272 -52.57 2.79 -22.17
N ALA A 273 -52.58 3.85 -21.36
CA ALA A 273 -53.55 4.95 -21.46
C ALA A 273 -52.98 6.11 -22.31
N PRO A 274 -53.40 6.27 -23.59
CA PRO A 274 -52.89 7.31 -24.48
C PRO A 274 -53.47 8.69 -24.15
N GLY A 275 -52.67 9.55 -23.53
CA GLY A 275 -53.02 10.96 -23.31
C GLY A 275 -53.97 11.24 -22.13
N GLN A 276 -54.43 10.21 -21.44
CA GLN A 276 -55.17 10.31 -20.18
C GLN A 276 -54.23 10.12 -18.97
N THR A 277 -54.72 10.50 -17.79
CA THR A 277 -54.16 10.13 -16.49
C THR A 277 -55.16 9.17 -15.87
N VAL A 278 -54.71 8.04 -15.31
CA VAL A 278 -55.61 7.14 -14.56
C VAL A 278 -56.16 7.91 -13.35
N THR A 279 -57.47 7.82 -13.17
CA THR A 279 -58.21 8.43 -12.07
C THR A 279 -59.09 7.36 -11.44
N SER A 280 -59.20 7.36 -10.12
CA SER A 280 -60.18 6.52 -9.42
C SER A 280 -61.61 6.87 -9.84
N GLU A 281 -62.39 5.85 -10.18
CA GLU A 281 -63.85 5.88 -10.06
C GLU A 281 -64.28 5.80 -8.57
#